data_AF-A0AA38IYX9-F1
#
_entry.id   AF-A0AA38IYX9-F1
#
_cell.length_a   1.000
_cell.length_b   1.000
_cell.length_c   1.000
_cell.angle_alpha   90.00
_cell.angle_beta   90.00
_cell.angle_gamma   90.00
#
_symmetry.space_group_name_H-M   'P 1'
#
loop_
_entity.id
_entity.type
_entity.pdbx_description
1 polymer ?
#
loop_
_entity_poly.entity_id
_entity_poly.type
_entity_poly.pdbx_seq_one_letter_code
_entity_poly.pdbx_strand_id
1 'polypeptide(L)'
;MADPATDLRDPVFFRWHANIDDMFQEFKATLPRYTVAQLNYPGVTVANVSVQNQGGQPNILNTFWQQSDLDLSRGMDFQPRGSVFVRFTHLQNQDFTYTITVNNQGNNRMGTCRIFLAPKFDERGNPWLFRNQKDMFIEMDRFSVSLKQGSNTITRNSTESSLTVPFERTFRDLDVNRPTGGDELERFNFCGCGWPQHMLLPRGTEAGFQCQLFVMISNYADDRVEQNTDGICSDGDTFCGIKDKLYPDRRSMGYPFDRQPRQGVDTLQQFLTPNMRVQDVNIKFTNRVVKPRNRNN
;
A
#
# COMPACT_ATOMS: atom_id res chain seq x y z
N MET A 1 21.54 -0.84 -15.40
CA MET A 1 20.63 0.12 -14.77
C MET A 1 20.75 1.46 -15.51
N ALA A 2 20.06 1.61 -16.63
CA ALA A 2 20.14 2.80 -17.49
C ALA A 2 18.78 3.18 -18.11
N ASP A 3 17.73 2.38 -17.86
CA ASP A 3 16.38 2.62 -18.35
C ASP A 3 15.38 2.32 -17.22
N PRO A 4 14.67 3.34 -16.70
CA PRO A 4 13.70 3.18 -15.61
C PRO A 4 12.65 2.08 -15.83
N ALA A 5 12.30 1.75 -17.08
CA ALA A 5 11.33 0.71 -17.40
C ALA A 5 11.89 -0.72 -17.23
N THR A 6 13.21 -0.88 -17.13
CA THR A 6 13.87 -2.19 -17.01
C THR A 6 14.74 -2.34 -15.78
N ASP A 7 15.12 -1.24 -15.12
CA ASP A 7 16.08 -1.23 -14.02
C ASP A 7 15.65 -2.12 -12.84
N LEU A 8 14.36 -2.17 -12.51
CA LEU A 8 13.79 -3.02 -11.44
C LEU A 8 13.96 -4.53 -11.68
N ARG A 9 14.37 -4.96 -12.89
CA ARG A 9 14.56 -6.38 -13.22
C ARG A 9 15.91 -6.92 -12.74
N ASP A 10 16.89 -6.03 -12.51
CA ASP A 10 18.24 -6.41 -12.09
C ASP A 10 18.35 -6.41 -10.55
N PRO A 11 18.76 -7.51 -9.91
CA PRO A 11 18.99 -7.55 -8.46
C PRO A 11 19.93 -6.45 -7.93
N VAL A 12 20.85 -5.94 -8.76
CA VAL A 12 21.75 -4.84 -8.39
C VAL A 12 20.99 -3.55 -8.10
N PHE A 13 19.82 -3.34 -8.72
CA PHE A 13 18.95 -2.19 -8.44
C PHE A 13 18.66 -2.07 -6.94
N PHE A 14 18.27 -3.18 -6.31
CA PHE A 14 17.89 -3.19 -4.90
C PHE A 14 19.11 -3.00 -3.99
N ARG A 15 20.29 -3.50 -4.37
CA ARG A 15 21.53 -3.27 -3.61
C ARG A 15 21.96 -1.81 -3.66
N TRP A 16 21.88 -1.19 -4.84
CA TRP A 16 22.20 0.22 -5.03
C TRP A 16 21.21 1.12 -4.29
N HIS A 17 19.91 0.86 -4.43
CA HIS A 17 18.89 1.64 -3.73
C HIS A 17 18.89 1.41 -2.22
N ALA A 18 19.29 0.23 -1.74
CA ALA A 18 19.51 0.01 -0.30
C ALA A 18 20.64 0.92 0.23
N ASN A 19 21.73 1.08 -0.52
CA ASN A 19 22.81 2.00 -0.11
C ASN A 19 22.35 3.47 -0.11
N ILE A 20 21.52 3.88 -1.08
CA ILE A 20 20.93 5.23 -1.07
C ILE A 20 19.95 5.37 0.11
N ASP A 21 19.13 4.36 0.38
CA ASP A 21 18.20 4.37 1.50
C ASP A 21 18.94 4.48 2.83
N ASP A 22 20.07 3.78 3.02
CA ASP A 22 20.91 3.91 4.20
C ASP A 22 21.32 5.38 4.45
N MET A 23 21.65 6.14 3.39
CA MET A 23 21.95 7.58 3.51
C MET A 23 20.74 8.39 3.98
N PHE A 24 19.54 8.08 3.48
CA PHE A 24 18.31 8.70 3.96
C PHE A 24 18.01 8.31 5.41
N GLN A 25 18.25 7.06 5.79
CA GLN A 25 18.07 6.57 7.15
C GLN A 25 19.02 7.25 8.14
N GLU A 26 20.27 7.48 7.75
CA GLU A 26 21.24 8.28 8.51
C GLU A 26 20.71 9.70 8.76
N PHE A 27 20.21 10.36 7.71
CA PHE A 27 19.57 11.67 7.87
C PHE A 27 18.34 11.60 8.78
N LYS A 28 17.43 10.64 8.55
CA LYS A 28 16.21 10.44 9.36
C LYS A 28 16.54 10.16 10.83
N ALA A 29 17.68 9.53 11.13
CA ALA A 29 18.15 9.29 12.48
C ALA A 29 18.56 10.58 13.22
N THR A 30 18.89 11.66 12.50
CA THR A 30 19.16 12.99 13.09
C THR A 30 17.89 13.74 13.49
N LEU A 31 16.73 13.36 12.93
CA LEU A 31 15.48 14.03 13.21
C LEU A 31 14.99 13.72 14.64
N PRO A 32 14.31 14.68 15.30
CA PRO A 32 13.67 14.40 16.58
C PRO A 32 12.66 13.26 16.46
N ARG A 33 12.74 12.30 17.39
CA ARG A 33 11.80 11.18 17.52
C ARG A 33 10.40 11.72 17.77
N TYR A 34 9.37 11.08 17.23
CA TYR A 34 8.00 11.49 17.50
C TYR A 34 7.66 11.35 18.97
N THR A 35 7.08 12.40 19.55
CA THR A 35 6.58 12.37 20.92
C THR A 35 5.29 11.56 21.01
N VAL A 36 4.89 11.16 22.23
CA VAL A 36 3.59 10.51 22.44
C VAL A 36 2.45 11.42 21.96
N ALA A 37 2.55 12.74 22.16
CA ALA A 37 1.53 13.70 21.72
C ALA A 37 1.42 13.78 20.19
N GLN A 38 2.54 13.63 19.46
CA GLN A 38 2.53 13.63 17.99
C GLN A 38 1.92 12.34 17.42
N LEU A 39 2.04 11.22 18.13
CA LEU A 39 1.57 9.90 17.72
C LEU A 39 0.14 9.60 18.17
N ASN A 40 -0.22 10.05 19.37
CA ASN A 40 -1.49 9.72 19.99
C ASN A 40 -2.63 10.55 19.38
N TYR A 41 -3.84 10.01 19.41
CA TYR A 41 -5.06 10.76 19.13
C TYR A 41 -5.99 10.66 20.35
N PRO A 42 -5.93 11.60 21.30
CA PRO A 42 -6.61 11.49 22.58
C PRO A 42 -8.13 11.26 22.45
N GLY A 43 -8.62 10.28 23.20
CA GLY A 43 -10.03 9.84 23.17
C GLY A 43 -10.37 8.88 22.03
N VAL A 44 -9.44 8.59 21.12
CA VAL A 44 -9.61 7.59 20.06
C VAL A 44 -8.82 6.33 20.43
N THR A 45 -9.48 5.17 20.38
CA THR A 45 -8.84 3.88 20.66
C THR A 45 -9.19 2.87 19.57
N VAL A 46 -8.20 2.19 19.02
CA VAL A 46 -8.44 1.11 18.06
C VAL A 46 -8.78 -0.18 18.84
N ALA A 47 -10.08 -0.42 18.93
CA ALA A 47 -10.77 -1.59 19.46
C ALA A 47 -10.23 -2.92 18.94
N ASN A 48 -10.39 -3.08 17.63
CA ASN A 48 -10.14 -4.32 16.92
C ASN A 48 -9.69 -4.07 15.48
N VAL A 49 -8.92 -5.01 14.95
CA VAL A 49 -8.53 -5.05 13.53
C VAL A 49 -8.67 -6.50 13.09
N SER A 50 -9.37 -6.74 12.00
CA SER A 50 -9.37 -8.02 11.30
C SER A 50 -9.31 -7.80 9.80
N VAL A 51 -8.74 -8.76 9.10
CA VAL A 51 -8.78 -8.83 7.64
C VAL A 51 -9.38 -10.15 7.21
N GLN A 52 -10.13 -10.16 6.13
CA GLN A 52 -10.76 -11.39 5.65
C GLN A 52 -10.89 -11.36 4.13
N ASN A 53 -10.43 -12.43 3.48
CA ASN A 53 -10.73 -12.63 2.06
C ASN A 53 -12.21 -12.96 1.89
N GLN A 54 -12.79 -12.69 0.73
CA GLN A 54 -14.18 -13.07 0.47
C GLN A 54 -14.40 -14.58 0.67
N GLY A 55 -15.21 -14.96 1.67
CA GLY A 55 -15.45 -16.36 2.04
C GLY A 55 -14.27 -17.09 2.70
N GLY A 56 -13.21 -16.36 3.09
CA GLY A 56 -12.00 -16.91 3.71
C GLY A 56 -12.02 -16.91 5.24
N GLN A 57 -10.96 -17.47 5.82
CA GLN A 57 -10.68 -17.41 7.27
C GLN A 57 -10.21 -16.00 7.66
N PRO A 58 -10.58 -15.47 8.84
CA PRO A 58 -10.03 -14.21 9.34
C PRO A 58 -8.50 -14.27 9.50
N ASN A 59 -7.85 -13.15 9.20
CA ASN A 59 -6.41 -12.92 9.33
C ASN A 59 -5.51 -13.84 8.49
N ILE A 60 -6.07 -14.49 7.48
CA ILE A 60 -5.34 -15.25 6.46
C ILE A 60 -5.57 -14.58 5.11
N LEU A 61 -4.50 -14.05 4.51
CA LEU A 61 -4.51 -13.41 3.20
C LEU A 61 -3.98 -14.39 2.16
N ASN A 62 -4.66 -14.49 1.02
CA ASN A 62 -4.35 -15.50 0.00
C ASN A 62 -3.71 -14.85 -1.23
N THR A 63 -2.62 -15.45 -1.70
CA THR A 63 -1.94 -15.09 -2.94
C THR A 63 -1.83 -16.31 -3.86
N PHE A 64 -1.72 -16.08 -5.17
CA PHE A 64 -1.65 -17.13 -6.19
C PHE A 64 -1.05 -16.58 -7.48
N TRP A 65 -0.85 -17.45 -8.48
CA TRP A 65 -0.46 -17.02 -9.83
C TRP A 65 -1.69 -16.73 -10.69
N GLN A 66 -1.68 -15.64 -11.44
CA GLN A 66 -2.66 -15.34 -12.47
C GLN A 66 -1.98 -15.24 -13.83
N GLN A 67 -2.64 -15.75 -14.86
CA GLN A 67 -2.30 -15.47 -16.26
C GLN A 67 -3.17 -14.34 -16.80
N SER A 68 -2.54 -13.43 -17.53
CA SER A 68 -3.21 -12.35 -18.22
C SER A 68 -2.69 -12.23 -19.64
N ASP A 69 -3.56 -11.80 -20.55
CA ASP A 69 -3.25 -11.59 -21.96
C ASP A 69 -3.09 -10.09 -22.21
N LEU A 70 -2.02 -9.69 -22.90
CA LEU A 70 -1.72 -8.32 -23.28
C LEU A 70 -1.57 -8.22 -24.79
N ASP A 71 -2.26 -7.27 -25.41
CA ASP A 71 -2.08 -6.94 -26.83
C ASP A 71 -0.84 -6.04 -27.00
N LEU A 72 0.17 -6.54 -27.71
CA LEU A 72 1.42 -5.83 -27.98
C LEU A 72 1.50 -5.27 -29.41
N SER A 73 0.41 -5.32 -30.17
CA SER A 73 0.40 -4.95 -31.60
C SER A 73 0.97 -3.57 -31.88
N ARG A 74 0.69 -2.59 -31.00
CA ARG A 74 1.19 -1.22 -31.14
C ARG A 74 2.69 -1.04 -30.95
N GLY A 75 3.35 -1.95 -30.25
CA GLY A 75 4.80 -1.88 -29.98
C GLY A 75 5.65 -2.60 -31.03
N MET A 76 5.03 -3.21 -32.04
CA MET A 76 5.71 -4.05 -33.02
C MET A 76 5.77 -3.38 -34.39
N ASP A 77 6.94 -2.81 -34.71
CA ASP A 77 7.17 -2.24 -36.03
C ASP A 77 7.14 -3.32 -37.13
N PHE A 78 6.57 -2.99 -38.28
CA PHE A 78 6.61 -3.81 -39.51
C PHE A 78 5.96 -5.20 -39.45
N GLN A 79 5.08 -5.48 -38.47
CA GLN A 79 4.28 -6.73 -38.45
C GLN A 79 3.09 -6.68 -39.43
N PRO A 80 2.68 -7.84 -40.01
CA PRO A 80 1.42 -7.93 -40.75
C PRO A 80 0.24 -7.49 -39.86
N ARG A 81 -0.78 -6.86 -40.45
CA ARG A 81 -1.96 -6.37 -39.71
C ARG A 81 -2.64 -7.52 -38.95
N GLY A 82 -2.69 -7.44 -37.63
CA GLY A 82 -3.39 -8.39 -36.74
C GLY A 82 -3.02 -8.18 -35.27
N SER A 83 -3.87 -8.67 -34.36
CA SER A 83 -3.60 -8.59 -32.91
C SER A 83 -2.51 -9.59 -32.48
N VAL A 84 -1.51 -9.11 -31.75
CA VAL A 84 -0.42 -9.91 -31.17
C VAL A 84 -0.61 -9.98 -29.65
N PHE A 85 -1.24 -11.05 -29.18
CA PHE A 85 -1.42 -11.28 -27.76
C PHE A 85 -0.27 -12.06 -27.16
N VAL A 86 0.25 -11.58 -26.03
CA VAL A 86 1.20 -12.30 -25.17
C VAL A 86 0.51 -12.66 -23.87
N ARG A 87 0.62 -13.95 -23.49
CA ARG A 87 0.20 -14.43 -22.18
C ARG A 87 1.38 -14.43 -21.23
N PHE A 88 1.24 -13.75 -20.10
CA PHE A 88 2.25 -13.75 -19.04
C PHE A 88 1.62 -14.15 -17.70
N THR A 89 2.47 -14.66 -16.80
CA THR A 89 2.05 -15.07 -15.45
C THR A 89 2.60 -14.07 -14.44
N HIS A 90 1.75 -13.60 -13.52
CA HIS A 90 2.12 -12.63 -12.49
C HIS A 90 1.49 -13.01 -11.15
N LEU A 91 2.03 -12.43 -10.06
CA LEU A 91 1.44 -12.59 -8.73
C LEU A 91 0.05 -11.97 -8.70
N GLN A 92 -0.84 -12.55 -7.91
CA GLN A 92 -2.17 -12.01 -7.63
C GLN A 92 -2.53 -12.28 -6.16
N ASN A 93 -3.38 -11.42 -5.60
CA ASN A 93 -4.02 -11.64 -4.31
C ASN A 93 -5.54 -11.81 -4.47
N GLN A 94 -6.15 -12.54 -3.53
CA GLN A 94 -7.61 -12.60 -3.44
C GLN A 94 -8.11 -11.32 -2.76
N ASP A 95 -9.16 -10.70 -3.30
CA ASP A 95 -9.78 -9.52 -2.68
C ASP A 95 -10.16 -9.79 -1.22
N PHE A 96 -9.87 -8.79 -0.38
CA PHE A 96 -10.06 -8.86 1.05
C PHE A 96 -10.54 -7.54 1.61
N THR A 97 -11.09 -7.59 2.81
CA THR A 97 -11.67 -6.42 3.48
C THR A 97 -11.05 -6.26 4.86
N TYR A 98 -10.64 -5.03 5.18
CA TYR A 98 -10.28 -4.61 6.53
C TYR A 98 -11.56 -4.29 7.31
N THR A 99 -11.69 -4.85 8.51
CA THR A 99 -12.71 -4.46 9.49
C THR A 99 -12.01 -3.92 10.73
N ILE A 100 -12.18 -2.62 10.99
CA ILE A 100 -11.50 -1.91 12.07
C ILE A 100 -12.55 -1.35 13.02
N THR A 101 -12.52 -1.76 14.29
CA THR A 101 -13.38 -1.21 15.33
C THR A 101 -12.64 -0.11 16.07
N VAL A 102 -13.21 1.09 16.13
CA VAL A 102 -12.61 2.28 16.76
C VAL A 102 -13.60 2.88 17.75
N ASN A 103 -13.15 3.08 18.99
CA ASN A 103 -13.93 3.79 20.00
C ASN A 103 -13.49 5.25 20.09
N ASN A 104 -14.44 6.18 20.01
CA ASN A 104 -14.22 7.61 20.19
C ASN A 104 -14.97 8.10 21.44
N GLN A 105 -14.24 8.47 22.48
CA GLN A 105 -14.79 8.92 23.76
C GLN A 105 -15.22 10.40 23.77
N GLY A 106 -14.89 11.17 22.73
CA GLY A 106 -15.28 12.58 22.64
C GLY A 106 -16.28 12.85 21.51
N ASN A 107 -16.41 14.14 21.16
CA ASN A 107 -17.30 14.58 20.08
C ASN A 107 -16.92 13.96 18.72
N ASN A 108 -17.88 13.99 17.80
CA ASN A 108 -17.68 13.60 16.40
C ASN A 108 -16.46 14.32 15.82
N ARG A 109 -15.58 13.56 15.17
CA ARG A 109 -14.29 14.05 14.68
C ARG A 109 -13.82 13.23 13.49
N MET A 110 -12.88 13.79 12.73
CA MET A 110 -12.24 13.10 11.62
C MET A 110 -10.92 12.46 12.09
N GLY A 111 -10.55 11.34 11.50
CA GLY A 111 -9.23 10.74 11.62
C GLY A 111 -8.68 10.34 10.26
N THR A 112 -7.39 10.04 10.22
CA THR A 112 -6.76 9.39 9.07
C THR A 112 -6.42 7.97 9.47
N CYS A 113 -6.99 6.99 8.78
CA CYS A 113 -6.64 5.59 8.93
C CYS A 113 -5.37 5.31 8.11
N ARG A 114 -4.34 4.77 8.75
CA ARG A 114 -3.06 4.39 8.14
C ARG A 114 -2.83 2.91 8.40
N ILE A 115 -2.62 2.14 7.34
CA ILE A 115 -2.45 0.69 7.42
C ILE A 115 -1.06 0.35 6.88
N PHE A 116 -0.31 -0.43 7.65
CA PHE A 116 1.01 -0.92 7.26
C PHE A 116 1.13 -2.42 7.52
N LEU A 117 2.06 -3.06 6.81
CA LEU A 117 2.35 -4.49 6.96
C LEU A 117 3.85 -4.70 7.08
N ALA A 118 4.30 -5.51 8.03
CA ALA A 118 5.70 -5.91 8.16
C ALA A 118 5.81 -7.41 8.44
N PRO A 119 6.92 -8.07 8.08
CA PRO A 119 7.21 -9.41 8.56
C PRO A 119 7.30 -9.43 10.10
N LYS A 120 6.80 -10.50 10.71
CA LYS A 120 6.85 -10.68 12.17
C LYS A 120 8.24 -11.09 12.66
N PHE A 121 8.98 -11.83 11.83
CA PHE A 121 10.29 -12.39 12.14
C PHE A 121 11.32 -11.99 11.08
N ASP A 122 12.59 -11.94 11.48
CA ASP A 122 13.73 -11.73 10.59
C ASP A 122 14.07 -13.02 9.80
N GLU A 123 15.10 -12.95 8.94
CA GLU A 123 15.54 -14.07 8.12
C GLU A 123 16.07 -15.27 8.93
N ARG A 124 16.38 -15.07 10.21
CA ARG A 124 16.84 -16.10 11.16
C ARG A 124 15.71 -16.67 12.00
N GLY A 125 14.48 -16.16 11.82
CA GLY A 125 13.30 -16.55 12.59
C GLY A 125 13.19 -15.87 13.95
N ASN A 126 13.98 -14.84 14.23
CA ASN A 126 13.90 -14.11 15.50
C ASN A 126 12.90 -12.95 15.42
N PRO A 127 12.28 -12.57 16.55
CA PRO A 127 11.52 -11.32 16.62
C PRO A 127 12.41 -10.11 16.34
N TRP A 128 11.87 -9.11 15.67
CA TRP A 128 12.60 -7.89 15.36
C TRP A 128 12.85 -7.01 16.59
N LEU A 129 14.00 -6.35 16.61
CA LEU A 129 14.13 -5.06 17.30
C LEU A 129 13.37 -4.01 16.49
N PHE A 130 12.51 -3.23 17.15
CA PHE A 130 11.61 -2.31 16.48
C PHE A 130 12.36 -1.23 15.67
N ARG A 131 13.53 -0.79 16.16
CA ARG A 131 14.43 0.12 15.42
C ARG A 131 14.82 -0.35 14.02
N ASN A 132 14.79 -1.66 13.77
CA ASN A 132 15.05 -2.26 12.46
C ASN A 132 13.73 -2.63 11.77
N GLN A 133 12.74 -3.13 12.54
CA GLN A 133 11.43 -3.48 11.99
C GLN A 133 10.72 -2.29 11.33
N LYS A 134 10.93 -1.07 11.82
CA LYS A 134 10.34 0.15 11.28
C LYS A 134 10.56 0.29 9.76
N ASP A 135 11.70 -0.17 9.26
CA ASP A 135 12.09 -0.06 7.85
C ASP A 135 11.49 -1.17 6.98
N MET A 136 10.92 -2.19 7.62
CA MET A 136 10.25 -3.31 6.94
C MET A 136 8.74 -3.09 6.79
N PHE A 137 8.18 -2.01 7.34
CA PHE A 137 6.77 -1.68 7.19
C PHE A 137 6.50 -1.08 5.81
N ILE A 138 5.70 -1.80 5.02
CA ILE A 138 5.15 -1.28 3.76
C ILE A 138 3.78 -0.66 4.02
N GLU A 139 3.53 0.51 3.44
CA GLU A 139 2.21 1.16 3.50
C GLU A 139 1.23 0.37 2.64
N MET A 140 0.06 0.06 3.18
CA MET A 140 -0.97 -0.75 2.52
C MET A 140 -2.16 0.09 2.06
N ASP A 141 -2.54 1.10 2.84
CA ASP A 141 -3.62 2.02 2.55
C ASP A 141 -3.58 3.24 3.51
N ARG A 142 -4.06 4.37 3.03
CA ARG A 142 -4.24 5.60 3.80
C ARG A 142 -5.50 6.34 3.37
N PHE A 143 -6.42 6.57 4.31
CA PHE A 143 -7.70 7.21 3.98
C PHE A 143 -8.33 7.92 5.18
N SER A 144 -9.12 8.96 4.89
CA SER A 144 -9.85 9.72 5.90
C SER A 144 -11.09 8.98 6.39
N VAL A 145 -11.39 9.09 7.68
CA VAL A 145 -12.55 8.45 8.33
C VAL A 145 -13.29 9.44 9.23
N SER A 146 -14.62 9.36 9.23
CA SER A 146 -15.48 10.11 10.15
C SER A 146 -15.83 9.23 11.35
N LEU A 147 -15.49 9.68 12.56
CA LEU A 147 -15.72 8.96 13.81
C LEU A 147 -16.83 9.64 14.61
N LYS A 148 -17.93 8.93 14.80
CA LYS A 148 -19.00 9.32 15.72
C LYS A 148 -18.57 9.07 17.16
N GLN A 149 -19.18 9.75 18.12
CA GLN A 149 -19.02 9.39 19.54
C GLN A 149 -19.42 7.92 19.77
N GLY A 150 -18.63 7.18 20.55
CA GLY A 150 -18.81 5.77 20.84
C GLY A 150 -18.07 4.85 19.86
N SER A 151 -18.61 3.64 19.69
CA SER A 151 -18.02 2.61 18.83
C SER A 151 -18.33 2.83 17.36
N ASN A 152 -17.31 2.73 16.50
CA ASN A 152 -17.38 2.84 15.06
C ASN A 152 -16.79 1.58 14.43
N THR A 153 -17.42 1.07 13.38
CA THR A 153 -16.86 -0.01 12.55
C THR A 153 -16.53 0.58 11.19
N ILE A 154 -15.25 0.56 10.82
CA ILE A 154 -14.74 0.99 9.54
C ILE A 154 -14.51 -0.27 8.70
N THR A 155 -15.10 -0.29 7.51
CA THR A 155 -14.93 -1.36 6.53
C THR A 155 -14.26 -0.77 5.30
N ARG A 156 -13.17 -1.39 4.83
CA ARG A 156 -12.38 -0.91 3.69
C ARG A 156 -11.95 -2.09 2.82
N ASN A 157 -12.25 -2.06 1.53
CA ASN A 157 -11.84 -3.11 0.61
C ASN A 157 -10.39 -2.89 0.13
N SER A 158 -9.69 -3.99 -0.14
CA SER A 158 -8.33 -3.97 -0.68
C SER A 158 -8.22 -3.28 -2.04
N THR A 159 -9.31 -3.26 -2.80
CA THR A 159 -9.43 -2.60 -4.12
C THR A 159 -9.59 -1.09 -4.04
N GLU A 160 -9.83 -0.54 -2.85
CA GLU A 160 -9.96 0.90 -2.63
C GLU A 160 -8.65 1.54 -2.16
N SER A 161 -7.55 0.78 -2.10
CA SER A 161 -6.28 1.24 -1.56
C SER A 161 -5.77 2.51 -2.24
N SER A 162 -5.31 3.47 -1.44
CA SER A 162 -4.66 4.69 -1.90
C SER A 162 -3.27 4.44 -2.53
N LEU A 163 -2.73 3.23 -2.41
CA LEU A 163 -1.42 2.86 -2.93
C LEU A 163 -1.48 2.43 -4.39
N THR A 164 -2.59 1.79 -4.78
CA THR A 164 -2.61 0.95 -5.98
C THR A 164 -3.46 1.49 -7.10
N VAL A 165 -3.21 0.94 -8.28
CA VAL A 165 -4.02 1.12 -9.47
C VAL A 165 -4.53 -0.22 -10.00
N PRO A 166 -5.78 -0.31 -10.51
CA PRO A 166 -6.36 -1.51 -11.06
C PRO A 166 -5.62 -1.96 -12.30
N PHE A 167 -5.81 -3.22 -12.67
CA PHE A 167 -5.11 -3.89 -13.76
C PHE A 167 -5.26 -3.14 -15.08
N GLU A 168 -6.47 -2.65 -15.37
CA GLU A 168 -6.82 -1.95 -16.60
C GLU A 168 -6.10 -0.61 -16.72
N ARG A 169 -5.68 0.01 -15.59
CA ARG A 169 -4.85 1.23 -15.61
C ARG A 169 -3.37 0.92 -15.82
N THR A 170 -2.90 -0.25 -15.40
CA THR A 170 -1.51 -0.70 -15.62
C THR A 170 -1.31 -1.19 -17.06
N PHE A 171 -2.24 -2.00 -17.56
CA PHE A 171 -2.20 -2.67 -18.86
C PHE A 171 -3.27 -2.12 -19.80
N ARG A 172 -3.29 -0.79 -19.96
CA ARG A 172 -4.31 -0.09 -20.76
C ARG A 172 -4.30 -0.53 -22.20
N ASP A 173 -5.49 -0.64 -22.76
CA ASP A 173 -5.67 -0.61 -24.20
C ASP A 173 -5.52 0.85 -24.69
N LEU A 174 -4.43 1.11 -25.40
CA LEU A 174 -4.12 2.44 -25.93
C LEU A 174 -4.90 2.75 -27.22
N ASP A 175 -5.56 1.77 -27.85
CA ASP A 175 -6.35 1.96 -29.07
C ASP A 175 -7.69 2.63 -28.82
N VAL A 176 -8.26 2.46 -27.62
CA VAL A 176 -9.62 2.94 -27.33
C VAL A 176 -9.65 4.42 -26.93
N ASN A 177 -8.78 4.84 -26.01
CA ASN A 177 -8.96 6.13 -25.30
C ASN A 177 -7.66 6.93 -25.07
N ARG A 178 -6.60 6.71 -25.84
CA ARG A 178 -5.35 7.50 -25.69
C ARG A 178 -5.49 8.86 -26.39
N PRO A 179 -5.36 10.00 -25.68
CA PRO A 179 -5.36 11.32 -26.30
C PRO A 179 -4.13 11.53 -27.22
N THR A 180 -4.26 12.41 -28.21
CA THR A 180 -3.20 12.66 -29.21
C THR A 180 -2.13 13.65 -28.74
N GLY A 181 -2.39 14.45 -27.71
CA GLY A 181 -1.44 15.43 -27.17
C GLY A 181 -2.05 16.36 -26.12
N GLY A 182 -1.25 17.31 -25.63
CA GLY A 182 -1.65 18.33 -24.66
C GLY A 182 -1.97 17.80 -23.26
N ASP A 183 -2.65 18.62 -22.47
CA ASP A 183 -3.02 18.33 -21.06
C ASP A 183 -3.75 17.00 -20.88
N GLU A 184 -4.56 16.58 -21.85
CA GLU A 184 -5.28 15.31 -21.78
C GLU A 184 -4.34 14.12 -21.84
N LEU A 185 -3.31 14.16 -22.70
CA LEU A 185 -2.30 13.12 -22.78
C LEU A 185 -1.44 13.10 -21.50
N GLU A 186 -1.10 14.26 -20.95
CA GLU A 186 -0.37 14.34 -19.68
C GLU A 186 -1.18 13.75 -18.52
N ARG A 187 -2.47 14.09 -18.43
CA ARG A 187 -3.40 13.50 -17.45
C ARG A 187 -3.51 11.99 -17.64
N PHE A 188 -3.66 11.55 -18.88
CA PHE A 188 -3.71 10.12 -19.22
C PHE A 188 -2.46 9.38 -18.74
N ASN A 189 -1.28 9.94 -18.99
CA ASN A 189 0.00 9.35 -18.57
C ASN A 189 0.14 9.36 -17.04
N PHE A 190 -0.22 10.45 -16.36
CA PHE A 190 -0.19 10.55 -14.89
C PHE A 190 -1.03 9.45 -14.23
N CYS A 191 -2.23 9.19 -14.77
CA CYS A 191 -3.09 8.12 -14.27
C CYS A 191 -2.44 6.73 -14.33
N GLY A 192 -1.39 6.54 -15.13
CA GLY A 192 -0.62 5.28 -15.18
C GLY A 192 0.32 5.11 -13.99
N CYS A 193 0.59 6.17 -13.24
CA CYS A 193 1.38 6.10 -12.01
C CYS A 193 0.58 5.45 -10.89
N GLY A 194 1.19 4.46 -10.25
CA GLY A 194 0.77 3.87 -8.99
C GLY A 194 1.11 2.40 -8.93
N TRP A 195 1.05 1.81 -7.74
CA TRP A 195 1.48 0.43 -7.55
C TRP A 195 0.46 -0.55 -8.16
N PRO A 196 0.87 -1.61 -8.87
CA PRO A 196 -0.11 -2.54 -9.43
C PRO A 196 -0.94 -3.24 -8.34
N GLN A 197 -2.27 -3.22 -8.43
CA GLN A 197 -3.17 -3.85 -7.45
C GLN A 197 -2.81 -5.32 -7.13
N HIS A 198 -2.40 -6.06 -8.16
CA HIS A 198 -2.03 -7.48 -8.02
C HIS A 198 -0.73 -7.70 -7.22
N MET A 199 0.03 -6.63 -6.97
CA MET A 199 1.25 -6.60 -6.15
C MET A 199 1.03 -5.95 -4.77
N LEU A 200 -0.21 -5.66 -4.37
CA LEU A 200 -0.52 -5.05 -3.05
C LEU A 200 0.05 -5.88 -1.89
N LEU A 201 -0.05 -7.20 -1.96
CA LEU A 201 0.50 -8.10 -0.95
C LEU A 201 1.83 -8.71 -1.40
N PRO A 202 2.79 -8.88 -0.47
CA PRO A 202 3.92 -9.79 -0.67
C PRO A 202 3.43 -11.19 -1.03
N ARG A 203 4.26 -11.97 -1.74
CA ARG A 203 3.89 -13.34 -2.15
C ARG A 203 3.53 -14.24 -0.96
N GLY A 204 4.25 -14.16 0.15
CA GLY A 204 4.11 -15.11 1.25
C GLY A 204 4.65 -16.51 0.91
N THR A 205 4.24 -17.53 1.65
CA THR A 205 4.70 -18.92 1.50
C THR A 205 3.53 -19.91 1.56
N GLU A 206 3.72 -21.15 1.10
CA GLU A 206 2.66 -22.17 1.16
C GLU A 206 2.29 -22.58 2.59
N ALA A 207 3.27 -22.58 3.49
CA ALA A 207 3.05 -22.78 4.93
C ALA A 207 2.36 -21.58 5.60
N GLY A 208 2.42 -20.43 4.96
CA GLY A 208 1.98 -19.15 5.50
C GLY A 208 3.17 -18.32 6.02
N PHE A 209 3.28 -17.11 5.52
CA PHE A 209 4.25 -16.11 5.95
C PHE A 209 3.64 -15.19 7.02
N GLN A 210 4.23 -15.22 8.22
CA GLN A 210 3.72 -14.49 9.38
C GLN A 210 4.09 -13.01 9.30
N CYS A 211 3.08 -12.16 9.30
CA CYS A 211 3.21 -10.71 9.26
C CYS A 211 2.45 -10.05 10.42
N GLN A 212 2.77 -8.79 10.65
CA GLN A 212 2.09 -7.91 11.59
C GLN A 212 1.42 -6.80 10.80
N LEU A 213 0.08 -6.79 10.82
CA LEU A 213 -0.74 -5.73 10.25
C LEU A 213 -0.91 -4.64 11.30
N PHE A 214 -0.35 -3.47 11.04
CA PHE A 214 -0.45 -2.30 11.90
C PHE A 214 -1.52 -1.35 11.37
N VAL A 215 -2.37 -0.88 12.26
CA VAL A 215 -3.38 0.16 11.97
C VAL A 215 -3.22 1.30 12.95
N MET A 216 -3.23 2.52 12.45
CA MET A 216 -3.23 3.75 13.23
C MET A 216 -4.36 4.67 12.78
N ILE A 217 -5.04 5.29 13.73
CA ILE A 217 -5.93 6.43 13.47
C ILE A 217 -5.27 7.71 13.96
N SER A 218 -4.72 8.52 13.06
CA SER A 218 -4.12 9.82 13.40
C SER A 218 -5.13 10.97 13.36
N ASN A 219 -4.79 12.07 14.02
CA ASN A 219 -5.62 13.26 14.06
C ASN A 219 -5.65 13.96 12.68
N TYR A 220 -6.81 13.96 12.04
CA TYR A 220 -6.99 14.55 10.71
C TYR A 220 -6.61 16.04 10.64
N ALA A 221 -6.79 16.80 11.73
CA ALA A 221 -6.44 18.22 11.75
C ALA A 221 -4.94 18.49 11.55
N ASP A 222 -4.09 17.56 12.01
CA ASP A 222 -2.65 17.65 11.87
C ASP A 222 -2.16 17.09 10.52
N ASP A 223 -2.99 16.27 9.88
CA ASP A 223 -2.66 15.52 8.66
C ASP A 223 -3.14 16.26 7.39
N ARG A 224 -4.29 16.94 7.46
CA ARG A 224 -4.93 17.53 6.27
C ARG A 224 -4.08 18.65 5.66
N VAL A 225 -3.98 18.65 4.34
CA VAL A 225 -3.55 19.82 3.57
C VAL A 225 -4.79 20.58 3.13
N GLU A 226 -4.84 21.89 3.36
CA GLU A 226 -5.97 22.74 2.95
C GLU A 226 -5.93 22.99 1.44
N GLN A 227 -6.54 22.07 0.69
CA GLN A 227 -6.70 22.10 -0.76
C GLN A 227 -7.91 21.26 -1.19
N ASN A 228 -8.41 21.47 -2.40
CA ASN A 228 -9.37 20.55 -2.99
C ASN A 228 -8.64 19.28 -3.45
N THR A 229 -9.03 18.08 -2.99
CA THR A 229 -8.49 16.80 -3.45
C THR A 229 -9.23 16.20 -4.65
N ASP A 230 -10.34 16.80 -5.10
CA ASP A 230 -11.11 16.38 -6.26
C ASP A 230 -10.25 16.37 -7.52
N GLY A 231 -10.03 15.20 -8.11
CA GLY A 231 -9.17 15.04 -9.26
C GLY A 231 -9.45 13.74 -10.00
N ILE A 232 -8.99 13.68 -11.24
CA ILE A 232 -9.02 12.46 -12.04
C ILE A 232 -7.82 11.61 -11.59
N CYS A 233 -8.04 10.32 -11.35
CA CYS A 233 -7.01 9.36 -10.90
C CYS A 233 -6.39 9.70 -9.54
N SER A 234 -7.23 9.99 -8.55
CA SER A 234 -6.82 10.19 -7.15
C SER A 234 -6.47 8.89 -6.41
N ASP A 235 -6.60 7.75 -7.07
CA ASP A 235 -6.21 6.42 -6.63
C ASP A 235 -4.77 6.10 -7.05
N GLY A 236 -3.91 5.77 -6.08
CA GLY A 236 -2.46 5.65 -6.25
C GLY A 236 -1.66 6.85 -5.72
N ASP A 237 -2.32 7.80 -5.03
CA ASP A 237 -1.74 9.04 -4.52
C ASP A 237 -0.64 8.82 -3.47
N THR A 238 -0.61 7.66 -2.82
CA THR A 238 0.40 7.34 -1.80
C THR A 238 1.83 7.48 -2.34
N PHE A 239 2.09 6.97 -3.56
CA PHE A 239 3.39 7.09 -4.23
C PHE A 239 3.42 8.20 -5.29
N CYS A 240 2.28 8.54 -5.90
CA CYS A 240 2.24 9.43 -7.05
C CYS A 240 1.80 10.87 -6.72
N GLY A 241 1.30 11.10 -5.51
CA GLY A 241 0.64 12.36 -5.13
C GLY A 241 -0.61 12.62 -5.98
N ILE A 242 -0.99 13.89 -6.09
CA ILE A 242 -2.10 14.32 -6.94
C ILE A 242 -1.55 15.32 -7.96
N LYS A 243 -1.87 15.12 -9.25
CA LYS A 243 -1.40 15.98 -10.33
C LYS A 243 -1.74 17.45 -10.03
N ASP A 244 -0.74 18.31 -10.20
CA ASP A 244 -0.82 19.78 -10.02
C ASP A 244 -1.28 20.23 -8.63
N LYS A 245 -1.10 19.39 -7.61
CA LYS A 245 -1.52 19.64 -6.23
C LYS A 245 -0.44 19.25 -5.22
N LEU A 246 -0.63 19.69 -3.98
CA LEU A 246 0.23 19.28 -2.88
C LEU A 246 -0.03 17.81 -2.52
N TYR A 247 0.97 17.13 -1.98
CA TYR A 247 0.77 15.79 -1.41
C TYR A 247 -0.32 15.84 -0.33
N PRO A 248 -1.34 14.96 -0.35
CA PRO A 248 -2.56 15.13 0.45
C PRO A 248 -2.42 14.76 1.94
N ASP A 249 -1.18 14.70 2.46
CA ASP A 249 -0.86 14.45 3.86
C ASP A 249 0.31 15.33 4.30
N ARG A 250 0.13 16.10 5.38
CA ARG A 250 1.17 16.97 5.96
C ARG A 250 2.24 16.20 6.72
N ARG A 251 1.97 14.95 7.10
CA ARG A 251 2.96 14.11 7.77
C ARG A 251 4.08 13.74 6.80
N SER A 252 5.24 13.41 7.36
CA SER A 252 6.34 12.85 6.57
C SER A 252 5.88 11.54 5.92
N MET A 253 6.19 11.34 4.64
CA MET A 253 5.95 10.05 3.96
C MET A 253 6.62 8.93 4.79
N GLY A 254 5.87 7.86 5.05
CA GLY A 254 6.27 6.78 5.95
C GLY A 254 5.89 6.99 7.43
N TYR A 255 5.24 8.10 7.81
CA TYR A 255 4.74 8.29 9.16
C TYR A 255 3.79 7.14 9.58
N PRO A 256 3.99 6.50 10.76
CA PRO A 256 4.83 6.94 11.87
C PRO A 256 6.22 6.27 11.96
N PHE A 257 6.65 5.52 10.94
CA PHE A 257 7.84 4.68 10.95
C PHE A 257 9.09 5.33 10.33
N ASP A 258 8.96 6.51 9.71
CA ASP A 258 10.06 7.21 9.06
C ASP A 258 11.15 7.74 10.01
N ARG A 259 10.94 7.66 11.33
CA ARG A 259 11.88 8.15 12.36
C ARG A 259 12.25 7.06 13.36
N GLN A 260 13.37 7.28 14.04
CA GLN A 260 13.80 6.41 15.14
C GLN A 260 12.73 6.36 16.27
N PRO A 261 12.56 5.19 16.91
CA PRO A 261 11.58 5.04 17.98
C PRO A 261 11.94 5.89 19.21
N ARG A 262 10.94 6.17 20.05
CA ARG A 262 11.13 6.87 21.34
C ARG A 262 12.19 6.16 22.19
N GLN A 263 12.85 6.90 23.08
CA GLN A 263 13.82 6.28 23.99
C GLN A 263 13.15 5.20 24.84
N GLY A 264 13.81 4.06 25.02
CA GLY A 264 13.29 2.90 25.75
C GLY A 264 12.22 2.07 25.03
N VAL A 265 12.00 2.32 23.73
CA VAL A 265 11.11 1.50 22.89
C VAL A 265 11.95 0.57 22.02
N ASP A 266 11.99 -0.70 22.40
CA ASP A 266 12.74 -1.75 21.70
C ASP A 266 11.85 -2.69 20.89
N THR A 267 10.55 -2.73 21.20
CA THR A 267 9.56 -3.60 20.55
C THR A 267 8.40 -2.80 19.96
N LEU A 268 7.76 -3.34 18.93
CA LEU A 268 6.57 -2.74 18.33
C LEU A 268 5.46 -2.53 19.37
N GLN A 269 5.30 -3.46 20.32
CA GLN A 269 4.28 -3.36 21.37
C GLN A 269 4.50 -2.15 22.29
N GLN A 270 5.75 -1.81 22.61
CA GLN A 270 6.10 -0.62 23.40
C GLN A 270 5.93 0.69 22.61
N PHE A 271 5.92 0.63 21.28
CA PHE A 271 5.70 1.78 20.42
C PHE A 271 4.23 2.23 20.41
N LEU A 272 3.29 1.30 20.57
CA LEU A 272 1.86 1.55 20.39
C LEU A 272 1.33 2.63 21.34
N THR A 273 0.43 3.45 20.81
CA THR A 273 -0.46 4.34 21.56
C THR A 273 -1.91 3.83 21.42
N PRO A 274 -2.89 4.31 22.22
CA PRO A 274 -4.26 3.77 22.20
C PRO A 274 -4.95 3.80 20.82
N ASN A 275 -4.62 4.78 19.98
CA ASN A 275 -5.09 4.91 18.60
C ASN A 275 -4.34 4.01 17.58
N MET A 276 -3.52 3.08 18.05
CA MET A 276 -2.79 2.10 17.23
C MET A 276 -3.15 0.68 17.66
N ARG A 277 -3.16 -0.25 16.73
CA ARG A 277 -3.27 -1.69 17.01
C ARG A 277 -2.49 -2.50 16.00
N VAL A 278 -1.98 -3.64 16.47
CA VAL A 278 -1.32 -4.64 15.63
C VAL A 278 -2.16 -5.91 15.65
N GLN A 279 -2.35 -6.50 14.48
CA GLN A 279 -2.97 -7.80 14.29
C GLN A 279 -1.99 -8.70 13.57
N ASP A 280 -1.68 -9.86 14.16
CA ASP A 280 -0.92 -10.88 13.45
C ASP A 280 -1.77 -11.45 12.31
N VAL A 281 -1.19 -11.51 11.11
CA VAL A 281 -1.82 -12.05 9.90
C VAL A 281 -0.89 -13.03 9.21
N ASN A 282 -1.45 -13.92 8.41
CA ASN A 282 -0.69 -14.92 7.69
C ASN A 282 -0.93 -14.80 6.18
N ILE A 283 0.12 -14.67 5.38
CA ILE A 283 0.01 -14.62 3.92
C ILE A 283 0.31 -16.00 3.36
N LYS A 284 -0.72 -16.68 2.86
CA LYS A 284 -0.63 -18.03 2.30
C LYS A 284 -0.60 -17.98 0.78
N PHE A 285 0.53 -18.40 0.22
CA PHE A 285 0.69 -18.60 -1.21
C PHE A 285 0.08 -19.94 -1.62
N THR A 286 -0.75 -19.93 -2.65
CA THR A 286 -1.24 -21.17 -3.30
C THR A 286 -0.59 -21.28 -4.67
N ASN A 287 0.19 -22.34 -4.89
CA ASN A 287 0.84 -22.61 -6.18
C ASN A 287 -0.16 -23.15 -7.23
N ARG A 288 -1.16 -22.33 -7.55
CA ARG A 288 -2.14 -22.54 -8.61
C ARG A 288 -2.07 -21.37 -9.58
N VAL A 289 -2.33 -21.65 -10.85
CA VAL A 289 -2.43 -20.65 -11.90
C VAL A 289 -3.89 -20.45 -12.28
N VAL A 290 -4.42 -19.26 -12.03
CA VAL A 290 -5.75 -18.86 -12.51
C VAL A 290 -5.58 -18.32 -13.93
N LYS A 291 -6.19 -19.03 -14.89
CA LYS A 291 -6.19 -18.60 -16.29
C LYS A 291 -7.17 -17.45 -16.50
N PRO A 292 -6.93 -16.55 -17.47
CA PRO A 292 -7.93 -15.57 -17.84
C PRO A 292 -9.19 -16.32 -18.29
N ARG A 293 -10.38 -15.79 -17.97
CA ARG A 293 -11.63 -16.35 -18.51
C ARG A 293 -11.51 -16.36 -20.04
N ASN A 294 -11.74 -17.51 -20.66
CA ASN A 294 -11.82 -17.57 -22.12
C ASN A 294 -12.84 -16.51 -22.55
N ARG A 295 -12.43 -15.57 -23.40
CA ARG A 295 -13.34 -14.73 -24.18
C ARG A 295 -14.02 -15.65 -25.20
N ASN A 296 -14.93 -16.50 -24.76
CA ASN A 296 -15.78 -17.30 -25.64
C ASN A 296 -17.05 -16.48 -25.93
N ASN A 297 -17.09 -15.98 -27.17
CA ASN A 297 -18.17 -15.31 -27.91
C ASN A 297 -18.57 -13.90 -27.45
#